data_AF-K1TS13-F1
#
_entry.id   AF-K1TS13-F1
#
_cell.length_a   1.000
_cell.length_b   1.000
_cell.length_c   1.000
_cell.angle_alpha   90.00
_cell.angle_beta   90.00
_cell.angle_gamma   90.00
#
_symmetry.space_group_name_H-M   'P 1'
#
loop_
_entity.id
_entity.type
_entity.pdbx_description
1 polymer ?
#
loop_
_entity_poly.entity_id
_entity_poly.type
_entity_poly.pdbx_seq_one_letter_code
_entity_poly.pdbx_strand_id
1 'polypeptide(L)' 'MQPLGTCRTDGTGNNGEDHTEGARVNNVIGTYMHGSLLPKNPALADFLIRTAVERRYG' A
#
# COMPACT_ATOMS: atom_id res chain seq x y z
N MET A 1 -1.83 -4.77 12.28
CA MET A 1 -2.19 -4.08 11.03
C MET A 1 -1.52 -2.72 11.06
N GLN A 2 -0.80 -2.34 10.01
CA GLN A 2 -0.13 -1.03 9.90
C GLN A 2 -0.70 -0.27 8.69
N PRO A 3 -0.81 1.06 8.72
CA PRO A 3 -1.23 1.82 7.54
C PRO A 3 -0.18 1.71 6.42
N LEU A 4 -0.62 1.85 5.17
CA LEU A 4 0.29 1.83 4.00
C LEU A 4 1.09 3.13 3.90
N GLY A 5 0.50 4.25 4.34
CA GLY A 5 1.16 5.54 4.41
C GLY A 5 0.35 6.55 5.21
N THR A 6 0.83 7.80 5.23
CA THR A 6 0.14 8.93 5.85
C THR A 6 -0.33 9.94 4.80
N CYS A 7 -1.52 10.49 5.01
CA CYS A 7 -2.11 11.53 4.19
C CYS A 7 -1.74 12.91 4.72
N ARG A 8 -1.40 13.83 3.82
CA ARG A 8 -1.03 15.21 4.18
C ARG A 8 -2.21 16.19 4.18
N THR A 9 -3.36 15.78 3.66
CA THR A 9 -4.52 16.66 3.45
C THR A 9 -5.72 16.14 4.23
N ASP A 10 -6.39 17.03 4.94
CA ASP A 10 -7.62 16.73 5.69
C ASP A 10 -8.71 16.24 4.74
N GLY A 11 -9.53 15.29 5.18
CA GLY A 11 -10.57 14.68 4.34
C GLY A 11 -10.04 13.67 3.30
N THR A 12 -8.77 13.26 3.39
CA THR A 12 -8.18 12.21 2.55
C THR A 12 -7.63 11.06 3.40
N GLY A 13 -7.52 9.86 2.82
CA GLY A 13 -7.09 8.65 3.53
C GLY A 13 -8.24 7.66 3.78
N ASN A 14 -8.03 6.74 4.72
CA ASN A 14 -8.96 5.66 5.07
C ASN A 14 -10.33 6.18 5.56
N ASN A 15 -10.34 7.24 6.36
CA ASN A 15 -11.56 7.86 6.91
C ASN A 15 -11.55 9.39 6.85
N GLY A 16 -10.48 10.02 6.35
CA GLY A 16 -10.36 11.48 6.25
C GLY A 16 -10.01 12.21 7.56
N GLU A 17 -9.91 11.49 8.69
CA GLU A 17 -9.67 12.06 10.03
C GLU A 17 -8.33 11.59 10.62
N ASP A 18 -7.97 10.32 10.43
CA ASP A 18 -6.78 9.74 11.08
C ASP A 18 -5.47 10.01 10.32
N HIS A 19 -5.54 10.72 9.18
CA HIS A 19 -4.41 10.96 8.28
C HIS A 19 -3.63 9.70 7.88
N THR A 20 -4.29 8.53 7.88
CA THR A 20 -3.72 7.27 7.44
C THR A 20 -4.35 6.83 6.13
N GLU A 21 -3.56 6.19 5.27
CA GLU A 21 -4.03 5.65 3.99
C GLU A 21 -3.66 4.18 3.87
N GLY A 22 -4.64 3.40 3.43
CA GLY A 22 -4.53 1.97 3.23
C GLY A 22 -4.21 1.18 4.49
N ALA A 23 -3.92 -0.10 4.27
CA ALA A 23 -3.61 -1.07 5.29
C ALA A 23 -2.65 -2.13 4.77
N ARG A 24 -1.75 -2.57 5.63
CA ARG A 24 -0.86 -3.70 5.41
C ARG A 24 -0.96 -4.71 6.54
N VAL A 25 -1.14 -5.96 6.16
CA VAL A 25 -1.05 -7.14 7.05
C VAL A 25 -0.22 -8.19 6.33
N ASN A 26 0.97 -8.50 6.85
CA ASN A 26 1.95 -9.37 6.18
C ASN A 26 2.28 -8.86 4.76
N ASN A 27 1.91 -9.67 3.75
CA ASN A 27 2.10 -9.39 2.33
C ASN A 27 0.79 -8.95 1.64
N VAL A 28 -0.27 -8.69 2.42
CA VAL A 28 -1.54 -8.18 1.93
C VAL A 28 -1.56 -6.67 2.10
N ILE A 29 -1.91 -5.97 1.02
CA ILE A 29 -1.97 -4.51 0.94
C ILE A 29 -3.36 -4.11 0.42
N GLY A 30 -4.05 -3.27 1.19
CA GLY A 30 -5.29 -2.59 0.77
C GLY A 30 -5.06 -1.09 0.74
N THR A 31 -5.62 -0.38 -0.24
CA THR A 31 -5.52 1.08 -0.36
C THR A 31 -6.71 1.61 -1.16
N TYR A 32 -7.15 2.82 -0.80
CA TYR A 32 -8.17 3.59 -1.49
C TYR A 32 -7.59 4.45 -2.62
N MET A 33 -6.27 4.45 -2.83
CA MET A 33 -5.65 5.11 -3.96
C MET A 33 -6.17 4.54 -5.29
N HIS A 34 -6.98 5.33 -5.98
CA HIS A 34 -7.49 5.01 -7.31
C HIS A 34 -6.47 5.40 -8.42
N GLY A 35 -6.41 4.58 -9.47
CA GLY A 35 -5.54 4.79 -10.64
C GLY A 35 -4.41 3.77 -10.77
N SER A 36 -3.39 4.09 -11.56
CA SER A 36 -2.23 3.21 -11.82
C SER A 36 -1.30 3.13 -10.60
N LEU A 37 -1.74 2.44 -9.54
CA LEU A 37 -1.02 2.31 -8.27
C LEU A 37 0.39 1.74 -8.45
N LEU A 38 0.53 0.63 -9.18
CA LEU A 38 1.83 -0.06 -9.33
C LEU A 38 2.83 0.74 -10.18
N PRO A 39 2.46 1.28 -11.38
CA PRO A 39 3.38 2.09 -12.15
C PRO A 39 3.80 3.39 -11.46
N LYS A 40 2.91 4.00 -10.68
CA LYS A 40 3.21 5.23 -9.93
C LYS A 40 4.00 5.00 -8.66
N ASN A 41 4.07 3.75 -8.17
CA ASN A 41 4.79 3.38 -6.96
C ASN A 41 5.70 2.16 -7.23
N PRO A 42 6.82 2.34 -7.95
CA PRO A 42 7.72 1.24 -8.33
C PRO A 42 8.18 0.41 -7.12
N ALA A 43 8.46 1.04 -5.98
CA ALA A 43 8.85 0.33 -4.76
C ALA A 43 7.77 -0.65 -4.25
N LEU A 44 6.49 -0.32 -4.44
CA LEU A 44 5.37 -1.20 -4.10
C LEU A 44 5.27 -2.37 -5.09
N ALA A 45 5.45 -2.11 -6.39
CA ALA A 45 5.49 -3.14 -7.41
C ALA A 45 6.65 -4.13 -7.16
N ASP A 46 7.85 -3.61 -6.89
CA ASP A 46 9.03 -4.40 -6.60
C ASP A 46 8.85 -5.25 -5.33
N PHE A 47 8.22 -4.68 -4.29
CA PHE A 47 7.87 -5.44 -3.08
C PHE A 47 6.98 -6.65 -3.43
N LEU A 48 5.90 -6.45 -4.18
CA LEU A 48 4.99 -7.53 -4.57
C LEU A 48 5.69 -8.60 -5.41
N ILE A 49 6.49 -8.19 -6.39
CA ILE A 49 7.22 -9.11 -7.28
C ILE A 49 8.24 -9.91 -6.47
N ARG A 50 9.07 -9.24 -5.67
CA ARG A 50 10.09 -9.89 -4.83
C ARG A 50 9.46 -10.90 -3.89
N THR A 51 8.43 -10.49 -3.16
CA THR A 51 7.72 -11.38 -2.21
C THR A 51 7.07 -12.57 -2.92
N ALA A 52 6.56 -12.41 -4.14
CA ALA A 52 6.02 -13.51 -4.92
C ALA A 52 7.11 -14.50 -5.36
N VAL A 53 8.27 -14.00 -5.80
CA VAL A 53 9.43 -14.81 -6.17
C VAL A 53 9.99 -15.56 -4.98
N GLU A 54 10.21 -14.89 -3.85
CA GLU A 54 10.68 -15.49 -2.59
C GLU A 54 9.74 -16.61 -2.13
N ARG A 55 8.42 -16.40 -2.18
CA ARG A 55 7.45 -17.44 -1.78
C ARG A 55 7.43 -18.65 -2.72
N ARG A 56 7.73 -18.44 -4.00
CA ARG A 56 7.64 -19.50 -5.03
C ARG A 56 8.93 -20.31 -5.16
N TYR A 57 10.08 -19.68 -4.94
CA TYR A 57 11.39 -20.25 -5.24
C TYR A 57 12.39 -20.24 -4.06
N GLY A 58 12.04 -19.59 -2.94
CA GLY A 58 12.81 -19.59 -1.71
C GLY A 58 12.45 -20.72 -0.76
#